data_AF-A0A7C4FDD8-F1
#
_entry.id   AF-A0A7C4FDD8-F1
#
_cell.length_a   1.000
_cell.length_b   1.000
_cell.length_c   1.000
_cell.angle_alpha   90.00
_cell.angle_beta   90.00
_cell.angle_gamma   90.00
#
_symmetry.space_group_name_H-M   'P 1'
#
loop_
_entity.id
_entity.type
_entity.pdbx_description
1 polymer ?
#
loop_
_entity_poly.entity_id
_entity_poly.type
_entity_poly.pdbx_seq_one_letter_code
_entity_poly.pdbx_strand_id
1 'polypeptide(L)'
;MLSLLLASGLIIILKNIYLLSLILLALIILIPKNQTTWFRVKPLLLISFLIVVLQPQHLYSAVSAALRILTLSLLVFYYTSITSPSKIVSCLSFLPQSWQLMLTITLSLIPAILDEAKKISLIQTSRGIKSYNPLPLLVPLLHRILQRSQQLTLAIENKSSKICNNER
;
A
#
# COMPACT_ATOMS: atom_id res chain seq x y z
N MET A 1 7.18 -0.79 12.65
CA MET A 1 6.66 -2.16 12.52
C MET A 1 6.36 -2.78 13.88
N LEU A 2 7.36 -2.99 14.75
CA LEU A 2 7.14 -3.59 16.08
C LEU A 2 6.18 -2.78 16.96
N SER A 3 6.30 -1.44 16.94
CA SER A 3 5.36 -0.53 17.61
C SER A 3 3.92 -0.63 17.10
N LEU A 4 3.73 -0.89 15.79
CA LEU A 4 2.40 -1.08 15.20
C LEU A 4 1.81 -2.44 15.60
N LEU A 5 2.62 -3.50 15.61
CA LEU A 5 2.19 -4.82 16.05
C LEU A 5 1.78 -4.81 17.52
N LEU A 6 2.56 -4.15 18.38
CA LEU A 6 2.22 -3.97 19.79
C LEU A 6 0.93 -3.15 19.95
N ALA A 7 0.80 -2.01 19.26
CA ALA A 7 -0.40 -1.19 19.32
C ALA A 7 -1.65 -1.92 18.81
N SER A 8 -1.51 -2.66 17.70
CA SER A 8 -2.58 -3.51 17.14
C SER A 8 -2.99 -4.62 18.11
N GLY A 9 -2.01 -5.33 18.70
CA GLY A 9 -2.25 -6.37 19.70
C GLY A 9 -2.96 -5.82 20.96
N LEU A 10 -2.57 -4.63 21.40
CA LEU A 10 -3.17 -3.96 22.56
C LEU A 10 -4.64 -3.57 22.30
N ILE A 11 -4.96 -3.09 21.08
CA ILE A 11 -6.34 -2.77 20.67
C ILE A 11 -7.24 -4.01 20.63
N ILE A 12 -6.72 -5.18 20.24
CA ILE A 12 -7.47 -6.43 20.19
C ILE A 12 -7.82 -6.92 21.61
N ILE A 13 -6.87 -6.82 22.54
CA ILE A 13 -7.04 -7.25 23.93
C ILE A 13 -7.97 -6.30 24.70
N LEU A 14 -7.93 -5.00 24.38
CA LEU A 14 -8.80 -3.99 24.97
C LEU A 14 -10.28 -4.27 24.66
N LYS A 15 -11.02 -4.68 25.69
CA LYS A 15 -12.49 -4.87 25.64
C LYS A 15 -13.26 -3.64 26.10
N ASN A 16 -12.58 -2.68 26.74
CA ASN A 16 -13.21 -1.49 27.28
C ASN A 16 -13.54 -0.47 26.17
N ILE A 17 -14.84 -0.23 25.99
CA ILE A 17 -15.38 0.64 24.93
C ILE A 17 -14.91 2.10 25.08
N TYR A 18 -14.76 2.60 26.30
CA TYR A 18 -14.38 3.98 26.56
C TYR A 18 -12.94 4.25 26.12
N LEU A 19 -12.01 3.35 26.46
CA LEU A 19 -10.62 3.43 26.03
C LEU A 19 -10.49 3.35 24.51
N LEU A 20 -11.29 2.49 23.87
CA LEU A 20 -11.31 2.34 22.42
C LEU A 20 -11.81 3.61 21.72
N SER A 21 -12.83 4.26 22.27
CA SER A 21 -13.34 5.54 21.75
C SER A 21 -12.32 6.68 21.90
N LEU A 22 -11.56 6.70 22.99
CA LEU A 22 -10.52 7.70 23.24
C LEU A 22 -9.34 7.55 22.26
N ILE A 23 -8.89 6.31 22.04
CA ILE A 23 -7.85 5.99 21.03
C ILE A 23 -8.30 6.39 19.62
N LEU A 24 -9.56 6.11 19.29
CA LEU A 24 -10.15 6.50 18.00
C LEU A 24 -10.12 8.03 17.82
N LEU A 25 -10.55 8.77 18.85
CA LEU A 25 -10.54 10.23 18.83
C LEU A 25 -9.12 10.79 18.67
N ALA A 26 -8.17 10.25 19.42
CA ALA A 26 -6.76 10.64 19.32
C ALA A 26 -6.20 10.41 17.90
N LEU A 27 -6.51 9.25 17.29
CA LEU A 27 -6.10 8.95 15.91
C LEU A 27 -6.73 9.91 14.89
N ILE A 28 -8.01 10.26 15.05
CA ILE A 28 -8.68 11.22 14.15
C ILE A 28 -8.01 12.59 14.20
N ILE A 29 -7.64 13.07 15.40
CA ILE A 29 -6.96 14.36 15.57
C ILE A 29 -5.56 14.34 14.95
N LEU A 30 -4.87 13.20 15.04
CA LEU A 30 -3.49 13.05 14.58
C LEU A 30 -3.36 12.88 13.05
N ILE A 31 -4.44 12.48 12.37
CA ILE A 31 -4.44 12.30 10.91
C ILE A 31 -4.53 13.68 10.23
N PRO A 32 -3.58 14.01 9.34
CA PRO A 32 -3.65 15.26 8.59
C PRO A 32 -4.94 15.30 7.75
N LYS A 33 -5.70 16.38 7.90
CA LYS A 33 -6.99 16.60 7.25
C LYS A 33 -6.79 16.95 5.77
N ASN A 34 -6.36 15.96 4.99
CA ASN A 34 -6.14 16.08 3.55
C ASN A 34 -7.31 15.46 2.76
N GLN A 35 -7.60 15.96 1.57
CA GLN A 35 -8.74 15.52 0.75
C GLN A 35 -8.62 14.03 0.36
N THR A 36 -7.40 13.54 0.22
CA THR A 36 -7.08 12.13 -0.07
C THR A 36 -7.35 11.18 1.11
N THR A 37 -7.23 11.66 2.36
CA THR A 37 -7.52 10.83 3.54
C THR A 37 -9.03 10.64 3.67
N TRP A 38 -9.83 11.67 3.40
CA TRP A 38 -11.30 11.60 3.46
C TRP A 38 -11.91 10.59 2.48
N PHE A 39 -11.35 10.47 1.27
CA PHE A 39 -11.80 9.48 0.29
C PHE A 39 -11.61 8.03 0.78
N ARG A 40 -10.61 7.81 1.65
CA ARG A 40 -10.26 6.49 2.18
C ARG A 40 -11.00 6.12 3.47
N VAL A 41 -11.39 7.08 4.30
CA VAL A 41 -12.20 6.80 5.51
C VAL A 41 -13.69 6.58 5.21
N LYS A 42 -14.22 7.13 4.12
CA LYS A 42 -15.63 6.92 3.71
C LYS A 42 -16.05 5.44 3.58
N PRO A 43 -15.34 4.58 2.82
CA PRO A 43 -15.72 3.16 2.72
C PRO A 43 -15.62 2.45 4.08
N LEU A 44 -14.71 2.90 4.94
CA LEU A 44 -14.51 2.33 6.26
C LEU A 44 -15.68 2.59 7.21
N LEU A 45 -16.21 3.81 7.18
CA LEU A 45 -17.43 4.15 7.92
C LEU A 45 -18.64 3.37 7.41
N LEU A 46 -18.73 3.13 6.10
CA LEU A 46 -19.79 2.32 5.51
C LEU A 46 -19.75 0.87 6.02
N ILE A 47 -18.57 0.26 6.05
CA ILE A 47 -18.39 -1.11 6.59
C ILE A 47 -18.74 -1.14 8.09
N SER A 48 -18.26 -0.15 8.86
CA SER A 48 -18.58 -0.03 10.28
C SER A 48 -20.08 0.09 10.53
N PHE A 49 -20.78 0.87 9.71
CA PHE A 49 -22.23 1.01 9.78
C PHE A 49 -22.94 -0.30 9.42
N LEU A 50 -22.49 -0.98 8.37
CA LEU A 50 -23.04 -2.27 7.93
C LEU A 50 -22.97 -3.32 9.05
N ILE A 51 -21.86 -3.38 9.80
CA ILE A 51 -21.69 -4.31 10.92
C ILE A 51 -22.74 -4.10 12.02
N VAL A 52 -23.05 -2.84 12.34
CA VAL A 52 -24.07 -2.51 13.34
C VAL A 52 -25.46 -2.88 12.84
N VAL A 53 -25.77 -2.62 11.57
CA VAL A 53 -27.06 -2.96 10.96
C VAL A 53 -27.27 -4.47 10.85
N LEU A 54 -26.22 -5.24 10.59
CA LEU A 54 -26.31 -6.69 10.41
C LEU A 54 -26.51 -7.47 11.72
N GLN A 55 -26.20 -6.87 12.87
CA GLN A 55 -26.28 -7.50 14.20
C GLN A 55 -27.14 -6.70 15.19
N PRO A 56 -28.45 -6.54 14.93
CA PRO A 56 -29.33 -5.75 15.82
C PRO A 56 -29.57 -6.43 17.18
N GLN A 57 -29.41 -7.75 17.28
CA GLN A 57 -29.69 -8.50 18.51
C GLN A 57 -28.63 -8.30 19.60
N HIS A 58 -27.43 -7.84 19.22
CA HIS A 58 -26.34 -7.57 20.16
C HIS A 58 -25.68 -6.23 19.85
N LEU A 59 -26.44 -5.14 19.97
CA LEU A 59 -25.97 -3.79 19.68
C LEU A 59 -24.66 -3.44 20.39
N TYR A 60 -24.51 -3.82 21.67
CA TYR A 60 -23.29 -3.53 22.43
C TYR A 60 -22.06 -4.21 21.82
N SER A 61 -22.16 -5.49 21.45
CA SER A 61 -21.03 -6.19 20.84
C SER A 61 -20.78 -5.72 19.41
N ALA A 62 -21.83 -5.45 18.64
CA ALA A 62 -21.74 -4.95 17.27
C ALA A 62 -21.03 -3.59 17.23
N VAL A 63 -21.40 -2.67 18.12
CA VAL A 63 -20.74 -1.37 18.28
C VAL A 63 -19.28 -1.54 18.71
N SER A 64 -19.00 -2.43 19.66
CA SER A 64 -17.61 -2.69 20.10
C SER A 64 -16.74 -3.25 18.96
N ALA A 65 -17.29 -4.13 18.13
CA ALA A 65 -16.60 -4.72 16.98
C ALA A 65 -16.37 -3.69 15.88
N ALA A 66 -17.39 -2.89 15.57
CA ALA A 66 -17.31 -1.78 14.62
C ALA A 66 -16.21 -0.77 15.03
N LEU A 67 -16.19 -0.36 16.31
CA LEU A 67 -15.16 0.54 16.85
C LEU A 67 -13.74 -0.06 16.76
N ARG A 68 -13.59 -1.36 17.03
CA ARG A 68 -12.30 -2.07 16.91
C ARG A 68 -11.78 -2.09 15.48
N ILE A 69 -12.63 -2.42 14.53
CA ILE A 69 -12.27 -2.44 13.11
C ILE A 69 -11.88 -1.04 12.64
N LEU A 70 -12.64 -0.02 13.06
CA LEU A 70 -12.38 1.36 12.70
C LEU A 70 -11.02 1.83 13.24
N THR A 71 -10.74 1.59 14.53
CA THR A 71 -9.45 1.96 15.15
C THR A 71 -8.26 1.24 14.54
N LEU A 72 -8.35 -0.09 14.37
CA LEU A 72 -7.28 -0.89 13.74
C LEU A 72 -6.96 -0.39 12.34
N SER A 73 -7.99 -0.16 11.54
CA SER A 73 -7.79 0.31 10.18
C SER A 73 -7.26 1.75 10.14
N LEU A 74 -7.71 2.64 11.02
CA LEU A 74 -7.15 4.00 11.11
C LEU A 74 -5.69 3.98 11.52
N LEU A 75 -5.32 3.09 12.45
CA LEU A 75 -3.94 2.92 12.90
C LEU A 75 -3.03 2.44 11.76
N VAL A 76 -3.45 1.41 11.01
CA VAL A 76 -2.73 0.94 9.83
C VAL A 76 -2.63 2.05 8.78
N PHE A 77 -3.72 2.78 8.57
CA PHE A 77 -3.75 3.89 7.62
C PHE A 77 -2.77 5.02 8.00
N TYR A 78 -2.79 5.43 9.26
CA TYR A 78 -1.86 6.43 9.81
C TYR A 78 -0.41 5.98 9.62
N TYR A 79 -0.11 4.73 9.93
CA TYR A 79 1.22 4.17 9.74
C TYR A 79 1.68 4.16 8.28
N THR A 80 0.82 3.75 7.35
CA THR A 80 1.13 3.76 5.91
C THR A 80 1.24 5.17 5.32
N SER A 81 0.61 6.17 5.94
CA SER A 81 0.68 7.56 5.49
C SER A 81 1.99 8.24 5.90
N ILE A 82 2.58 7.86 7.04
CA ILE A 82 3.85 8.41 7.54
C ILE A 82 5.06 7.62 7.02
N THR A 83 4.90 6.33 6.76
CA THR A 83 5.99 5.45 6.37
C THR A 83 6.15 5.44 4.85
N SER A 84 7.34 5.80 4.34
CA SER A 84 7.65 5.68 2.92
C SER A 84 7.72 4.20 2.50
N PRO A 85 7.31 3.85 1.27
CA PRO A 85 7.31 2.46 0.79
C PRO A 85 8.69 1.80 0.86
N SER A 86 9.78 2.55 0.62
CA SER A 86 11.14 2.04 0.77
C SER A 86 11.50 1.65 2.21
N LYS A 87 10.96 2.37 3.23
CA LYS A 87 11.13 2.02 4.64
C LYS A 87 10.35 0.76 5.05
N ILE A 88 9.29 0.43 4.30
CA ILE A 88 8.54 -0.82 4.50
C ILE A 88 9.40 -2.00 4.03
N VAL A 89 10.09 -1.87 2.89
CA VAL A 89 11.00 -2.91 2.37
C VAL A 89 12.18 -3.14 3.30
N SER A 90 12.77 -2.07 3.85
CA SER A 90 13.87 -2.22 4.83
C SER A 90 13.42 -2.89 6.13
N CYS A 91 12.13 -2.81 6.49
CA CYS A 91 11.59 -3.55 7.64
C CYS A 91 11.37 -5.05 7.34
N LEU A 92 11.38 -5.46 6.07
CA LEU A 92 11.34 -6.85 5.63
C LEU A 92 12.75 -7.48 5.58
N SER A 93 13.72 -6.91 6.29
CA SER A 93 15.11 -7.41 6.37
C SER A 93 15.24 -8.83 6.93
N PHE A 94 14.16 -9.38 7.49
CA PHE A 94 14.08 -10.79 7.91
C PHE A 94 13.99 -11.78 6.74
N LEU A 95 13.66 -11.32 5.52
CA LEU A 95 13.60 -12.19 4.33
C LEU A 95 14.99 -12.49 3.76
N PRO A 96 15.19 -13.61 3.03
CA PRO A 96 16.45 -13.88 2.35
C PRO A 96 16.82 -12.75 1.38
N GLN A 97 18.11 -12.47 1.24
CA GLN A 97 18.64 -11.31 0.50
C GLN A 97 18.18 -11.26 -0.97
N SER A 98 17.98 -12.42 -1.61
CA SER A 98 17.41 -12.53 -2.96
C SER A 98 15.99 -11.97 -3.06
N TRP A 99 15.15 -12.22 -2.07
CA TRP A 99 13.77 -11.73 -2.02
C TRP A 99 13.73 -10.23 -1.73
N GLN A 100 14.62 -9.73 -0.87
CA GLN A 100 14.72 -8.28 -0.60
C GLN A 100 15.10 -7.50 -1.86
N LEU A 101 16.07 -8.00 -2.64
CA LEU A 101 16.48 -7.40 -3.90
C LEU A 101 15.34 -7.41 -4.92
N MET A 102 14.65 -8.55 -5.08
CA MET A 102 13.50 -8.66 -5.97
C MET A 102 12.38 -7.70 -5.57
N LEU A 103 12.09 -7.59 -4.27
CA LEU A 103 11.04 -6.70 -3.75
C LEU A 103 11.41 -5.22 -3.91
N THR A 104 12.69 -4.88 -3.75
CA THR A 104 13.21 -3.52 -4.00
C THR A 104 13.11 -3.15 -5.49
N ILE A 105 13.54 -4.04 -6.38
CA ILE A 105 13.45 -3.83 -7.83
C ILE A 105 12.00 -3.66 -8.24
N THR A 106 11.11 -4.56 -7.81
CA THR A 106 9.68 -4.48 -8.14
C THR A 106 9.04 -3.20 -7.61
N LEU A 107 9.26 -2.82 -6.35
CA LEU A 107 8.71 -1.57 -5.81
C LEU A 107 9.22 -0.32 -6.54
N SER A 108 10.48 -0.32 -6.99
CA SER A 108 11.05 0.77 -7.78
C SER A 108 10.46 0.84 -9.20
N LEU A 109 10.01 -0.30 -9.74
CA LEU A 109 9.46 -0.40 -11.09
C LEU A 109 7.98 0.00 -11.16
N ILE A 110 7.21 -0.20 -10.09
CA ILE A 110 5.80 0.19 -10.00
C ILE A 110 5.53 1.64 -10.44
N PRO A 111 6.19 2.68 -9.88
CA PRO A 111 5.92 4.06 -10.29
C PRO A 111 6.27 4.30 -11.76
N ALA A 112 7.37 3.71 -12.23
CA ALA A 112 7.80 3.81 -13.62
C ALA A 112 6.78 3.19 -14.60
N ILE A 113 6.21 2.02 -14.25
CA ILE A 113 5.16 1.37 -15.04
C ILE A 113 3.88 2.22 -15.05
N LEU A 114 3.54 2.84 -13.91
CA LEU A 114 2.35 3.67 -13.80
C LEU A 114 2.42 4.91 -14.70
N ASP A 115 3.59 5.54 -14.78
CA ASP A 115 3.82 6.70 -15.66
C ASP A 115 3.82 6.30 -17.14
N GLU A 116 4.38 5.14 -17.46
CA GLU A 116 4.36 4.58 -18.80
C GLU A 116 2.92 4.24 -19.25
N ALA A 117 2.13 3.64 -18.36
CA ALA A 117 0.71 3.36 -18.57
C ALA A 117 -0.08 4.64 -18.84
N LYS A 118 0.16 5.72 -18.08
CA LYS A 118 -0.48 7.02 -18.31
C LYS A 118 -0.12 7.61 -19.67
N LYS A 119 1.16 7.56 -20.07
CA LYS A 119 1.61 8.02 -21.39
C LYS A 119 0.95 7.24 -22.51
N ILE A 120 0.92 5.91 -22.41
CA ILE A 120 0.29 5.04 -23.40
C ILE A 120 -1.21 5.31 -23.45
N SER A 121 -1.88 5.45 -22.30
CA SER A 121 -3.29 5.81 -22.22
C SER A 121 -3.58 7.11 -22.96
N LEU A 122 -2.80 8.16 -22.72
CA LEU A 122 -2.93 9.44 -23.44
C LEU A 122 -2.78 9.26 -24.95
N ILE A 123 -1.77 8.53 -25.41
CA ILE A 123 -1.57 8.24 -26.84
C ILE A 123 -2.76 7.49 -27.45
N GLN A 124 -3.33 6.51 -26.73
CA GLN A 124 -4.49 5.76 -27.21
C GLN A 124 -5.76 6.61 -27.23
N THR A 125 -5.95 7.51 -26.25
CA THR A 125 -7.06 8.47 -26.25
C THR A 125 -6.96 9.46 -27.41
N SER A 126 -5.77 9.94 -27.76
CA SER A 126 -5.54 10.80 -28.93
C SER A 126 -5.81 10.08 -30.26
N ARG A 127 -5.74 8.74 -30.28
CA ARG A 127 -6.07 7.89 -31.44
C ARG A 127 -7.56 7.55 -31.51
N GLY A 128 -8.39 8.05 -30.60
CA GLY A 128 -9.83 7.81 -30.59
C GLY A 128 -10.24 6.41 -30.10
N ILE A 129 -9.30 5.62 -29.60
CA ILE A 129 -9.57 4.27 -29.08
C ILE A 129 -10.17 4.43 -27.67
N LYS A 130 -11.48 4.15 -27.55
CA LYS A 130 -12.18 4.18 -26.25
C LYS A 130 -11.67 3.05 -25.35
N SER A 131 -11.58 3.34 -24.05
CA SER A 131 -11.00 2.54 -22.96
C SER A 131 -11.60 1.14 -22.72
N TYR A 132 -12.51 0.66 -23.56
CA TYR A 132 -13.17 -0.64 -23.37
C TYR A 132 -12.26 -1.84 -23.67
N ASN A 133 -11.25 -1.66 -24.53
CA ASN A 133 -10.32 -2.74 -24.86
C ASN A 133 -8.95 -2.52 -24.18
N PRO A 134 -8.53 -3.38 -23.24
CA PRO A 134 -7.25 -3.23 -22.54
C PRO A 134 -6.04 -3.67 -23.37
N LEU A 135 -6.23 -4.49 -24.41
CA LEU A 135 -5.14 -5.00 -25.27
C LEU A 135 -4.21 -3.90 -25.84
N PRO A 136 -4.71 -2.80 -26.44
CA PRO A 136 -3.86 -1.74 -27.00
C PRO A 136 -3.04 -0.98 -25.95
N LEU A 137 -3.34 -1.13 -24.67
CA LEU A 137 -2.53 -0.58 -23.57
C LEU A 137 -1.55 -1.63 -23.03
N LEU A 138 -1.97 -2.89 -22.96
CA LEU A 138 -1.21 -3.97 -22.31
C LEU A 138 -0.02 -4.44 -23.15
N VAL A 139 -0.19 -4.60 -24.47
CA VAL A 139 0.88 -5.03 -25.40
C VAL A 139 2.08 -4.07 -25.41
N PRO A 140 1.91 -2.75 -25.65
CA PRO A 140 3.05 -1.83 -25.65
C PRO A 140 3.68 -1.66 -24.26
N LEU A 141 2.88 -1.80 -23.19
CA LEU A 141 3.39 -1.74 -21.83
C LEU A 141 4.28 -2.95 -21.51
N LEU A 142 3.83 -4.16 -21.86
CA LEU A 142 4.62 -5.38 -21.68
C LEU A 142 5.95 -5.32 -22.45
N HIS A 143 5.90 -4.87 -23.71
CA HIS A 143 7.09 -4.75 -24.55
C HIS A 143 8.14 -3.81 -23.93
N ARG A 144 7.73 -2.63 -23.46
CA ARG A 144 8.64 -1.66 -22.83
C ARG A 144 9.21 -2.14 -21.50
N ILE A 145 8.40 -2.84 -20.70
CA ILE A 145 8.85 -3.41 -19.42
C ILE A 145 9.91 -4.49 -19.67
N LEU A 146 9.71 -5.36 -20.66
CA LEU A 146 10.67 -6.40 -21.03
C LEU A 146 11.99 -5.81 -21.51
N GLN A 147 11.95 -4.82 -22.41
CA GLN A 147 13.16 -4.11 -22.86
C GLN A 147 13.91 -3.44 -21.70
N ARG A 148 13.18 -2.81 -20.77
CA ARG A 148 13.79 -2.17 -19.60
C ARG A 148 14.41 -3.17 -18.63
N SER A 149 13.77 -4.33 -18.43
CA SER A 149 14.32 -5.42 -17.63
C SER A 149 15.63 -5.97 -18.23
N GLN A 150 15.70 -6.12 -19.56
CA GLN A 150 16.92 -6.52 -20.25
C GLN A 150 18.05 -5.50 -20.06
N GLN A 151 17.75 -4.21 -20.22
CA GLN A 151 18.74 -3.14 -20.00
C GLN A 151 19.24 -3.08 -18.56
N LEU A 152 18.36 -3.28 -17.58
CA LEU A 152 18.74 -3.34 -16.16
C LEU A 152 19.65 -4.55 -15.87
N THR A 153 19.35 -5.71 -16.47
CA THR A 153 20.17 -6.92 -16.31
C THR A 153 21.58 -6.68 -16.85
N LEU A 154 21.69 -6.16 -18.08
CA LEU A 154 22.98 -5.82 -18.69
C LEU A 154 23.76 -4.77 -17.88
N ALA A 155 23.07 -3.77 -17.31
CA ALA A 155 23.71 -2.75 -16.49
C ALA A 155 24.24 -3.31 -15.16
N ILE A 156 23.51 -4.24 -14.53
CA ILE A 156 23.95 -4.93 -13.30
C ILE A 156 25.15 -5.83 -13.61
N GLU A 157 25.09 -6.60 -14.69
CA GLU A 157 26.17 -7.50 -15.11
C GLU A 157 27.46 -6.73 -15.43
N ASN A 158 27.35 -5.64 -16.19
CA ASN A 158 28.49 -4.78 -16.51
C ASN A 158 29.10 -4.10 -15.27
N LYS A 159 28.27 -3.71 -14.29
CA LYS A 159 28.78 -3.17 -13.01
C LYS A 159 29.47 -4.26 -12.19
N SER A 160 28.90 -5.46 -12.12
CA SER A 160 29.49 -6.60 -11.41
C SER A 160 30.85 -6.99 -12.01
N SER A 161 30.94 -7.03 -13.34
CA SER A 161 32.19 -7.30 -14.07
C SER A 161 33.26 -6.25 -13.81
N LYS A 162 32.92 -4.96 -13.75
CA LYS A 162 33.87 -3.88 -13.40
C LYS A 162 34.41 -3.96 -11.97
N ILE A 163 33.61 -4.42 -11.01
CA ILE A 163 34.06 -4.57 -9.61
C ILE A 163 35.07 -5.71 -9.50
N CYS A 164 34.85 -6.83 -10.18
CA CYS A 164 35.77 -7.97 -10.18
C CYS A 164 37.12 -7.66 -10.86
N ASN A 165 37.14 -6.72 -11.83
CA ASN A 165 38.36 -6.30 -12.52
C ASN A 165 39.15 -5.20 -11.78
N ASN A 166 38.58 -4.62 -10.71
CA ASN A 166 39.22 -3.58 -9.90
C ASN A 166 39.78 -4.13 -8.56
N GLU A 167 39.59 -5.42 -8.30
CA GLU A 167 40.15 -6.15 -7.14
C GLU A 167 41.30 -7.11 -7.53
N ARG A 168 41.84 -6.99 -8.76
CA ARG A 168 43.10 -7.60 -9.21
C ARG A 168 44.12 -6.51 -9.51
#